data_AF-A0A073IE04-F1
#
_entry.id   AF-A0A073IE04-F1
#
_cell.length_a   1.000
_cell.length_b   1.000
_cell.length_c   1.000
_cell.angle_alpha   90.00
_cell.angle_beta   90.00
_cell.angle_gamma   90.00
#
_symmetry.space_group_name_H-M   'P 1'
#
loop_
_entity.id
_entity.type
_entity.pdbx_description
1 polymer ?
#
loop_
_entity_poly.entity_id
_entity_poly.type
_entity_poly.pdbx_seq_one_letter_code
_entity_poly.pdbx_strand_id
1 'polypeptide(L)' 'MDDFNAILTPGMLVKHPQMPDWGVGQVQSNIGGKVTVNFRETGKVVIDSARIALLPVFET' A
#
# COMPACT_ATOMS: atom_id res chain seq x y z
N MET A 1 4.21 -18.46 -0.28
CA MET A 1 3.12 -17.49 -0.55
C MET A 1 3.83 -16.19 -0.86
N ASP A 2 3.76 -15.73 -2.11
CA ASP A 2 4.53 -14.57 -2.55
C ASP A 2 4.00 -13.31 -1.87
N ASP A 3 4.90 -12.52 -1.30
CA ASP A 3 4.59 -11.20 -0.77
C ASP A 3 4.70 -10.19 -1.93
N PHE A 4 3.55 -9.85 -2.52
CA PHE A 4 3.47 -8.93 -3.66
C PHE A 4 4.01 -7.53 -3.35
N ASN A 5 4.11 -7.18 -2.07
CA ASN A 5 4.49 -5.86 -1.60
C ASN A 5 5.87 -5.85 -0.92
N ALA A 6 6.66 -6.92 -1.03
CA ALA A 6 7.94 -7.06 -0.30
C ALA A 6 8.92 -5.88 -0.49
N ILE A 7 8.84 -5.18 -1.62
CA ILE A 7 9.68 -4.00 -1.92
C ILE A 7 9.21 -2.72 -1.22
N LEU A 8 7.98 -2.67 -0.72
CA LEU A 8 7.42 -1.47 -0.10
C LEU A 8 8.05 -1.21 1.26
N THR A 9 8.53 0.02 1.45
CA THR A 9 9.10 0.51 2.71
C THR A 9 8.32 1.72 3.21
N PRO A 10 8.36 2.03 4.53
CA PRO A 10 7.75 3.23 5.07
C PRO A 10 8.16 4.49 4.31
N GLY A 11 7.19 5.33 3.97
CA GLY A 11 7.37 6.55 3.19
C GLY A 11 7.04 6.42 1.71
N MET A 12 7.07 5.21 1.13
CA MET A 12 6.71 5.00 -0.28
C MET A 12 5.23 5.34 -0.55
N LEU A 13 4.98 5.93 -1.71
CA LEU A 13 3.63 6.24 -2.18
C LEU A 13 3.07 5.09 -3.01
N VAL A 14 1.78 4.79 -2.80
CA VAL A 14 1.08 3.67 -3.43
C VAL A 14 -0.36 4.01 -3.77
N LYS A 15 -0.95 3.26 -4.70
CA LYS A 15 -2.40 3.23 -4.96
C LYS A 15 -2.96 1.82 -4.75
N HIS A 16 -4.20 1.76 -4.28
CA HIS A 16 -4.94 0.49 -4.21
C HIS A 16 -5.57 0.18 -5.58
N PRO A 17 -5.27 -0.98 -6.21
CA PRO A 17 -5.70 -1.25 -7.59
C PRO A 17 -7.22 -1.37 -7.75
N GLN A 18 -7.92 -1.80 -6.69
CA GLN A 18 -9.38 -2.01 -6.71
C GLN A 18 -10.17 -0.88 -6.04
N MET A 19 -9.49 0.10 -5.45
CA MET A 19 -10.12 1.20 -4.70
C MET A 19 -9.53 2.54 -5.13
N PRO A 20 -9.78 2.97 -6.38
CA PRO A 20 -9.20 4.20 -6.92
C PRO A 20 -9.61 5.45 -6.12
N ASP A 21 -10.81 5.44 -5.54
CA ASP A 21 -11.38 6.57 -4.80
C ASP A 21 -10.70 6.81 -3.45
N TRP A 22 -9.86 5.88 -2.95
CA TRP A 22 -9.08 6.08 -1.73
C TRP A 22 -7.93 7.09 -1.93
N GLY A 23 -7.60 7.38 -3.19
CA GLY A 23 -6.51 8.28 -3.57
C GLY A 23 -5.14 7.63 -3.40
N VAL A 24 -4.10 8.47 -3.45
CA VAL A 24 -2.72 8.05 -3.14
C VAL A 24 -2.58 7.84 -1.64
N GLY A 25 -1.93 6.77 -1.25
CA GLY A 25 -1.60 6.47 0.14
C GLY A 25 -0.09 6.39 0.36
N GLN A 26 0.31 6.63 1.61
CA GLN A 26 1.69 6.47 2.05
C GLN A 26 1.82 5.23 2.92
N VAL A 27 2.80 4.38 2.61
CA VAL A 27 3.14 3.20 3.41
C VAL A 27 3.68 3.67 4.77
N GLN A 28 3.07 3.20 5.85
CA GLN A 28 3.51 3.44 7.23
C GLN A 28 4.32 2.26 7.78
N SER A 29 3.98 1.03 7.38
CA SER A 29 4.73 -0.18 7.74
C SER A 29 4.49 -1.29 6.72
N ASN A 30 5.46 -2.21 6.61
CA ASN A 30 5.34 -3.44 5.83
C ASN A 30 6.02 -4.57 6.60
N ILE A 31 5.24 -5.31 7.39
CA ILE A 31 5.76 -6.34 8.30
C ILE A 31 4.78 -7.51 8.40
N GLY A 32 5.30 -8.74 8.48
CA GLY A 32 4.49 -9.93 8.70
C GLY A 32 3.42 -10.17 7.63
N GLY A 33 3.72 -9.86 6.36
CA GLY A 33 2.78 -10.00 5.24
C GLY A 33 1.61 -9.00 5.29
N LYS A 34 1.72 -7.94 6.09
CA LYS A 34 0.73 -6.86 6.17
C LYS A 34 1.40 -5.52 5.86
N VAL A 35 0.77 -4.75 4.99
CA VAL A 35 1.18 -3.37 4.69
C VAL A 35 0.16 -2.43 5.30
N THR A 36 0.61 -1.52 6.18
CA THR A 36 -0.23 -0.43 6.68
C THR A 36 -0.01 0.78 5.80
N VAL A 37 -1.09 1.32 5.21
CA VAL A 37 -1.06 2.49 4.34
C VAL A 37 -2.03 3.53 4.88
N ASN A 38 -1.62 4.80 4.91
CA ASN A 38 -2.54 5.91 5.16
C ASN A 38 -2.95 6.52 3.81
N PHE A 39 -4.18 6.23 3.37
CA PHE A 39 -4.75 6.74 2.13
C PHE A 39 -5.39 8.10 2.36
N ARG A 40 -5.27 9.01 1.38
CA ARG A 40 -5.72 10.40 1.50
C ARG A 40 -7.22 10.52 1.82
N GLU A 41 -8.06 9.72 1.18
CA GLU A 41 -9.52 9.89 1.25
C GLU A 41 -10.21 8.89 2.20
N THR A 42 -9.47 7.90 2.72
CA THR A 42 -10.03 6.82 3.57
C THR A 42 -9.29 6.65 4.89
N GLY A 43 -8.13 7.28 5.03
CA GLY A 43 -7.29 7.16 6.21
C GLY A 43 -6.51 5.85 6.26
N LYS A 44 -6.20 5.39 7.47
CA LYS A 44 -5.31 4.24 7.70
C LYS A 44 -6.01 2.91 7.42
N VAL A 45 -5.43 2.13 6.52
CA VAL A 45 -5.90 0.78 6.16
C VAL A 45 -4.73 -0.21 6.26
N VAL A 46 -5.03 -1.42 6.75
CA VAL A 46 -4.09 -2.54 6.75
C VAL A 46 -4.46 -3.47 5.60
N ILE A 47 -3.50 -3.72 4.72
CA ILE A 47 -3.63 -4.55 3.53
C ILE A 47 -2.93 -5.89 3.77
N ASP A 48 -3.56 -6.98 3.33
CA ASP A 48 -2.95 -8.31 3.28
C ASP A 48 -2.11 -8.43 2.00
N SER A 49 -0.78 -8.48 2.17
CA SER A 49 0.17 -8.47 1.05
C SER A 49 0.13 -9.73 0.19
N ALA A 50 -0.46 -10.82 0.68
CA ALA A 50 -0.60 -12.05 -0.11
C ALA A 50 -1.82 -12.01 -1.05
N ARG A 51 -2.68 -11.00 -0.91
CA ARG A 51 -3.94 -10.90 -1.68
C ARG A 51 -3.96 -9.70 -2.63
N ILE A 52 -3.33 -8.60 -2.22
CA ILE A 52 -3.38 -7.35 -2.96
C ILE A 52 -1.95 -6.87 -3.25
N ALA A 53 -1.64 -6.73 -4.54
CA ALA A 53 -0.44 -6.03 -5.00
C ALA A 53 -0.74 -4.53 -5.10
N LEU A 54 -0.16 -3.71 -4.22
CA LEU A 54 -0.29 -2.27 -4.29
C LEU A 54 0.58 -1.71 -5.43
N LEU A 55 0.14 -0.62 -6.05
CA LEU A 55 0.83 -0.02 -7.18
C LEU A 55 1.72 1.14 -6.69
N PRO A 56 3.06 1.04 -6.78
CA PRO A 56 3.95 2.15 -6.43
C PRO A 56 3.67 3.38 -7.31
N VAL A 57 3.72 4.56 -6.71
CA VAL A 57 3.64 5.84 -7.41
C VAL A 57 5.03 6.48 -7.39
N PHE A 58 5.57 6.75 -8.56
CA PHE A 58 6.81 7.50 -8.72
C PHE A 58 6.46 8.92 -9.14
N GLU A 59 6.74 9.89 -8.27
CA GLU A 59 6.64 11.30 -8.62
C GLU A 59 7.78 11.63 -9.60
N THR A 60 7.46 12.35 -10.68
CA THR A 60 8.42 12.77 -11.72
C THR A 60 8.98 14.14 -11.38
#